data_AF-A0A1Q7UY11-F1
#
_entry.id   AF-A0A1Q7UY11-F1
#
_cell.length_a   1.000
_cell.length_b   1.000
_cell.length_c   1.000
_cell.angle_alpha   90.00
_cell.angle_beta   90.00
_cell.angle_gamma   90.00
#
_symmetry.space_group_name_H-M   'P 1'
#
loop_
_entity.id
_entity.type
_entity.pdbx_description
1 polymer ?
#
loop_
_entity_poly.entity_id
_entity_poly.type
_entity_poly.pdbx_seq_one_letter_code
_entity_poly.pdbx_strand_id
1 'polypeptide(L)'
;MKIYSLIGYLVIFLYLLACMYSAPTQLGPWTGILMGGAYLMFCWFMGGLYLADVLHLGIAHRSLDYKDWFIKAVTVVNNTFAIYVDPI
;
A
#
# COMPACT_ATOMS: atom_id res chain seq x y z
N MET A 1 -15.35 12.68 -13.22
CA MET A 1 -14.81 11.67 -12.26
C MET A 1 -15.92 11.27 -11.31
N LYS A 2 -15.98 10.00 -10.86
CA LYS A 2 -17.00 9.58 -9.90
C LYS A 2 -16.70 10.19 -8.52
N ILE A 3 -17.73 10.45 -7.72
CA ILE A 3 -17.59 11.19 -6.44
C ILE A 3 -16.63 10.49 -5.47
N TYR A 4 -16.63 9.15 -5.44
CA TYR A 4 -15.70 8.38 -4.62
C TYR A 4 -14.23 8.57 -5.04
N SER A 5 -13.95 8.78 -6.33
CA SER A 5 -12.59 9.07 -6.79
C SER A 5 -12.15 10.45 -6.31
N LEU A 6 -13.03 11.45 -6.37
CA LEU A 6 -12.75 12.79 -5.87
C LEU A 6 -12.46 12.77 -4.37
N ILE A 7 -13.29 12.08 -3.59
CA ILE A 7 -13.10 11.91 -2.14
C ILE A 7 -11.77 11.22 -1.85
N GLY A 8 -11.44 10.14 -2.58
CA GLY A 8 -10.17 9.43 -2.41
C GLY A 8 -8.96 10.34 -2.65
N TYR A 9 -8.94 11.09 -3.75
CA TYR A 9 -7.86 12.04 -4.01
C TYR A 9 -7.78 13.15 -2.97
N LEU A 10 -8.93 13.64 -2.47
CA LEU A 10 -8.95 14.64 -1.42
C LEU A 10 -8.34 14.11 -0.11
N VAL A 11 -8.65 12.86 0.28
CA VAL A 11 -8.07 12.22 1.47
C VAL A 11 -6.54 12.09 1.32
N ILE A 12 -6.06 11.65 0.15
CA ILE A 12 -4.61 11.54 -0.11
C ILE A 12 -3.95 12.93 0.00
N PHE A 13 -4.56 13.96 -0.60
CA PHE A 13 -4.03 15.32 -0.55
C PHE A 13 -3.96 15.85 0.89
N LEU A 14 -5.05 15.70 1.67
CA LEU A 14 -5.09 16.12 3.07
C LEU A 14 -4.09 15.36 3.94
N TYR A 15 -3.89 14.07 3.68
CA TYR A 15 -2.85 13.27 4.34
C TYR A 15 -1.45 13.83 4.06
N LEU A 16 -1.10 14.13 2.81
CA LEU A 16 0.20 14.71 2.47
C LEU A 16 0.40 16.09 3.10
N LEU A 17 -0.64 16.92 3.16
CA LEU A 17 -0.59 18.19 3.88
C LEU A 17 -0.36 18.00 5.37
N ALA A 18 -0.99 17.00 5.99
CA ALA A 18 -0.76 16.67 7.39
C ALA A 18 0.69 16.22 7.62
N CYS A 19 1.24 15.36 6.75
CA CYS A 19 2.64 14.95 6.82
C CYS A 19 3.60 16.13 6.66
N MET A 20 3.30 17.06 5.74
CA MET A 20 4.05 18.29 5.56
C MET A 20 4.06 19.16 6.81
N TYR A 21 2.87 19.36 7.40
CA TYR A 21 2.68 20.21 8.57
C TYR A 21 3.32 19.61 9.84
N SER A 22 3.25 18.29 10.00
CA SER A 22 3.81 17.58 11.15
C SER A 22 5.30 17.22 11.00
N ALA A 23 5.94 17.59 9.89
CA ALA A 23 7.35 17.29 9.67
C ALA A 23 8.23 18.01 10.71
N PRO A 24 9.20 17.32 11.33
CA PRO A 24 10.22 17.96 12.16
C PRO A 24 10.92 19.09 11.39
N THR A 25 11.16 20.21 12.05
CA THR A 25 11.72 21.41 11.42
C THR A 25 13.09 21.16 10.78
N GLN A 26 13.87 20.21 11.31
CA GLN A 26 15.18 19.81 10.79
C GLN A 26 15.10 19.03 9.47
N LEU A 27 14.00 18.33 9.22
CA LEU A 27 13.77 17.55 7.98
C LEU A 27 13.09 18.40 6.90
N GLY A 28 12.28 19.37 7.32
CA GLY A 28 11.55 20.26 6.44
C GLY A 28 10.30 19.64 5.81
N PRO A 29 9.40 20.49 5.28
CA PRO A 29 8.07 20.08 4.82
C PRO A 29 8.09 19.06 3.67
N TRP A 30 9.01 19.21 2.72
CA TRP A 30 9.11 18.34 1.55
C TRP A 30 9.53 16.92 1.91
N THR A 31 10.44 16.77 2.87
CA THR A 31 10.86 15.47 3.39
C THR A 31 9.70 14.79 4.13
N GLY A 32 8.88 15.54 4.86
CA GLY A 32 7.66 15.03 5.47
C GLY A 32 6.67 14.47 4.45
N ILE A 33 6.44 15.19 3.35
CA ILE A 33 5.61 14.70 2.22
C ILE A 33 6.21 13.42 1.64
N LEU A 34 7.51 13.39 1.38
CA LEU A 34 8.18 12.22 0.79
C LEU A 34 8.03 10.98 1.69
N MET A 35 8.34 11.11 2.98
CA MET A 35 8.27 10.01 3.93
C MET A 35 6.83 9.53 4.14
N GLY A 36 5.89 10.46 4.34
CA GLY A 36 4.47 10.13 4.47
C GLY A 36 3.90 9.49 3.21
N GLY A 37 4.20 10.03 2.04
CA GLY A 37 3.78 9.47 0.76
C GLY A 37 4.33 8.05 0.55
N ALA A 38 5.61 7.82 0.84
CA ALA A 38 6.21 6.50 0.79
C ALA A 38 5.53 5.52 1.76
N TYR A 39 5.25 5.96 2.99
CA TYR A 39 4.54 5.17 3.99
C TYR A 39 3.11 4.81 3.54
N LEU A 40 2.35 5.77 3.03
CA LEU A 40 1.01 5.53 2.51
C LEU A 40 1.02 4.53 1.34
N MET A 41 1.95 4.69 0.40
CA MET A 41 2.11 3.76 -0.72
C MET A 41 2.42 2.34 -0.25
N PHE A 42 3.31 2.22 0.75
CA PHE A 42 3.62 0.92 1.35
C PHE A 42 2.40 0.30 2.04
N CYS A 43 1.68 1.06 2.87
CA CYS A 43 0.45 0.58 3.52
C CYS A 43 -0.64 0.20 2.51
N TRP A 44 -0.81 0.99 1.44
CA TRP A 44 -1.76 0.69 0.37
C TRP A 44 -1.41 -0.61 -0.35
N PHE A 45 -0.13 -0.81 -0.68
CA PHE A 45 0.33 -2.07 -1.28
C PHE A 45 0.07 -3.25 -0.33
N MET A 46 0.44 -3.12 0.94
CA MET A 46 0.33 -4.19 1.94
C MET A 46 -1.12 -4.57 2.27
N GLY A 47 -1.90 -3.59 2.71
CA GLY A 47 -3.26 -3.84 3.18
C GLY A 47 -4.29 -3.88 2.05
N GLY A 48 -4.13 -3.02 1.05
CA GLY A 48 -5.09 -2.88 -0.04
C GLY A 48 -4.94 -3.97 -1.10
N LEU A 49 -3.71 -4.17 -1.59
CA LEU A 49 -3.48 -5.05 -2.73
C LEU A 49 -3.05 -6.45 -2.30
N TYR A 50 -2.04 -6.56 -1.43
CA TYR A 50 -1.49 -7.84 -1.05
C TYR A 50 -2.42 -8.65 -0.14
N LEU A 51 -2.85 -8.07 0.98
CA LEU A 51 -3.70 -8.78 1.94
C LEU A 51 -5.08 -9.13 1.34
N ALA A 52 -5.75 -8.15 0.72
CA ALA A 52 -7.10 -8.35 0.22
C ALA A 52 -7.14 -9.14 -1.10
N ASP A 53 -6.41 -8.71 -2.12
CA ASP A 53 -6.55 -9.32 -3.45
C ASP A 53 -5.70 -10.58 -3.59
N VAL A 54 -4.45 -10.57 -3.11
CA VAL A 54 -3.52 -11.70 -3.30
C VAL A 54 -3.73 -12.80 -2.27
N LEU A 55 -3.68 -12.48 -0.98
CA LEU A 55 -3.81 -13.50 0.07
C LEU A 55 -5.25 -13.97 0.26
N HIS A 56 -6.18 -13.05 0.45
CA HIS A 56 -7.55 -13.40 0.78
C HIS A 56 -8.31 -13.90 -0.45
N LEU A 57 -8.39 -13.10 -1.52
CA LEU A 57 -9.14 -13.50 -2.71
C LEU A 57 -8.38 -14.50 -3.60
N GLY A 58 -7.08 -14.27 -3.85
CA GLY A 58 -6.27 -15.11 -4.73
C GLY A 58 -5.90 -16.47 -4.13
N ILE A 59 -5.27 -16.49 -2.95
CA ILE A 59 -4.73 -17.74 -2.36
C ILE A 59 -5.78 -18.46 -1.52
N ALA A 60 -6.40 -17.78 -0.54
CA ALA A 60 -7.28 -18.41 0.44
C ALA A 60 -8.62 -18.83 -0.17
N HIS A 61 -9.23 -17.95 -0.98
CA HIS A 61 -10.53 -18.25 -1.62
C HIS A 61 -10.43 -18.74 -3.06
N ARG A 62 -9.25 -18.65 -3.72
CA ARG A 62 -9.07 -18.99 -5.14
C ARG A 62 -10.14 -18.37 -6.04
N SER A 63 -10.57 -17.15 -5.72
CA SER A 63 -11.58 -16.42 -6.47
C SER A 63 -11.00 -15.57 -7.60
N LEU A 64 -9.67 -15.39 -7.61
CA LEU A 64 -8.93 -14.67 -8.64
C LEU A 64 -7.87 -15.58 -9.25
N ASP A 65 -8.03 -15.89 -10.54
CA ASP A 65 -7.10 -16.73 -11.31
C ASP A 65 -5.86 -15.93 -11.73
N TYR A 66 -4.99 -15.66 -10.78
CA TYR A 66 -3.67 -15.08 -11.06
C TYR A 66 -2.73 -16.10 -11.69
N LYS A 67 -1.80 -15.62 -12.53
CA LYS A 67 -0.73 -16.48 -13.04
C LYS A 67 0.19 -16.92 -11.91
N ASP A 68 0.63 -18.18 -11.92
CA ASP A 68 1.49 -18.75 -10.87
C ASP A 68 2.76 -17.94 -10.58
N TRP A 69 3.44 -17.43 -11.62
CA TRP A 69 4.66 -16.64 -11.45
C TRP A 69 4.39 -15.31 -10.76
N PHE A 70 3.21 -14.73 -10.96
CA PHE A 70 2.83 -13.46 -10.34
C PHE A 70 2.63 -13.65 -8.84
N ILE A 71 1.87 -14.68 -8.44
CA ILE A 71 1.68 -15.03 -7.02
C ILE A 71 3.04 -15.30 -6.36
N LYS A 72 3.90 -16.11 -6.99
CA LYS A 72 5.24 -16.39 -6.46
C LYS A 72 6.08 -15.13 -6.28
N ALA A 73 6.10 -14.25 -7.29
CA ALA A 73 6.87 -13.01 -7.24
C ALA A 73 6.38 -12.09 -6.12
N VAL A 74 5.06 -11.88 -6.04
CA VAL A 74 4.47 -11.01 -5.00
C VAL A 74 4.68 -11.62 -3.60
N THR A 75 4.54 -12.93 -3.43
CA THR A 75 4.83 -13.61 -2.16
C THR A 75 6.30 -13.46 -1.75
N VAL A 76 7.26 -13.63 -2.67
CA VAL A 76 8.69 -13.44 -2.35
C VAL A 76 8.99 -12.01 -1.94
N VAL A 77 8.51 -11.03 -2.70
CA VAL A 77 8.68 -9.60 -2.39
C VAL A 77 8.08 -9.30 -1.02
N ASN A 78 6.87 -9.80 -0.75
CA ASN A 78 6.19 -9.53 0.50
C ASN A 78 6.86 -10.20 1.71
N ASN A 79 7.27 -11.46 1.58
CA ASN A 79 7.99 -12.17 2.63
C ASN A 79 9.35 -11.54 2.93
N THR A 80 9.95 -10.86 1.95
CA THR A 80 11.24 -10.16 2.12
C THR A 80 11.08 -8.81 2.80
N PHE A 81 10.10 -8.01 2.37
CA PHE A 81 10.02 -6.59 2.76
C PHE A 81 8.90 -6.28 3.75
N ALA A 82 8.00 -7.23 4.03
CA ALA A 82 6.80 -6.94 4.80
C ALA A 82 6.33 -8.10 5.68
N ILE A 83 5.25 -8.80 5.31
CA ILE A 83 4.63 -9.84 6.15
C ILE A 83 5.02 -11.20 5.60
N TYR A 84 5.74 -11.98 6.41
CA TYR A 84 5.99 -13.37 6.07
C TYR A 84 4.69 -14.16 6.11
N VAL A 85 4.38 -14.80 4.99
CA VAL A 85 3.30 -15.77 4.85
C VAL A 85 3.93 -17.10 4.55
N ASP A 86 3.65 -18.09 5.39
CA ASP A 86 4.15 -19.44 5.22
C ASP A 86 3.46 -20.09 4.01
N PRO A 87 4.21 -20.52 2.98
CA PRO A 87 3.65 -21.23 1.85
C PRO A 87 3.38 -22.69 2.27
N ILE A 88 2.17 -22.99 2.74
CA ILE A 88 1.66 -24.37 2.84
C ILE A 88 1.03 -24.78 1.51
#